data_AF-A0A2E0SHC4-F1
#
_entry.id   AF-A0A2E0SHC4-F1
#
_cell.length_a   1.000
_cell.length_b   1.000
_cell.length_c   1.000
_cell.angle_alpha   90.00
_cell.angle_beta   90.00
_cell.angle_gamma   90.00
#
_symmetry.space_group_name_H-M   'P 1'
#
loop_
_entity.id
_entity.type
_entity.pdbx_description
1 polymer ?
#
loop_
_entity_poly.entity_id
_entity_poly.type
_entity_poly.pdbx_seq_one_letter_code
_entity_poly.pdbx_strand_id
1 'polypeptide(L)'
;MLGRTAVALITIILCPLVVWACKYSVRDVGFVALDENHYELRLVVSSEMEEENLEALRSEFAPLLRDTNIQLNILKSDSPRLTSREIAQPVEGDRAAAWMIDHFKPREEAAAAEAPRELNFEPVNINDKSSLTSFLWEMADSDLRSQLITAALKSHSVLVIVEGSNVEHNQQATELAADARKEVATSLPDLPKPVDHPTEIISLKKENRAAERLLLWSWNIDPDNIDQTWLVPIFGRGRLLGEPLAVPGTSLTELSTILSYVGQDCECELDRSWMQGKMFPHRWDEAQEAIAAKALDFDPGSPLVKSEITRILARGPNGRRNLNVGVESEGDLLQLSQTEEGNVTAEEADDILRELNILPAEEDYETDSETTSTDEVALAEAEPTPTESIEKNAPATAASPVPATEQADEANFTMPEAYQRTFEIVGALMMLFVLFILFRSRRGRKS
;
A
#
# COMPACT_ATOMS: atom_id res chain seq x y z
N MET A 1 45.91 -8.11 -35.43
CA MET A 1 44.57 -7.48 -35.31
C MET A 1 43.53 -8.40 -34.64
N LEU A 2 43.60 -9.73 -34.78
CA LEU A 2 42.65 -10.69 -34.19
C LEU A 2 42.50 -10.65 -32.65
N GLY A 3 43.56 -10.34 -31.89
CA GLY A 3 43.49 -10.36 -30.41
C GLY A 3 42.68 -9.21 -29.80
N ARG A 4 42.56 -8.07 -30.49
CA ARG A 4 41.84 -6.88 -29.97
C ARG A 4 40.35 -6.96 -30.23
N THR A 5 39.94 -7.56 -31.34
CA THR A 5 38.54 -7.85 -31.66
C THR A 5 38.00 -8.98 -30.77
N ALA A 6 38.80 -9.99 -30.47
CA ALA A 6 38.40 -11.08 -29.57
C ALA A 6 38.16 -10.59 -28.12
N VAL A 7 39.04 -9.73 -27.59
CA VAL A 7 38.86 -9.18 -26.24
C VAL A 7 37.66 -8.23 -26.18
N ALA A 8 37.46 -7.36 -27.19
CA ALA A 8 36.28 -6.49 -27.25
C ALA A 8 34.96 -7.28 -27.37
N LEU A 9 34.95 -8.36 -28.16
CA LEU A 9 33.79 -9.26 -28.24
C LEU A 9 33.54 -9.98 -26.91
N ILE A 10 34.58 -10.46 -26.23
CA ILE A 10 34.42 -11.11 -24.92
C ILE A 10 33.90 -10.12 -23.88
N THR A 11 34.39 -8.87 -23.85
CA THR A 11 33.88 -7.84 -22.94
C THR A 11 32.44 -7.44 -23.26
N ILE A 12 32.07 -7.33 -24.54
CA ILE A 12 30.68 -7.02 -24.95
C ILE A 12 29.74 -8.21 -24.71
N ILE A 13 30.22 -9.45 -24.79
CA ILE A 13 29.46 -10.66 -24.47
C ILE A 13 29.30 -10.86 -22.95
N LEU A 14 30.26 -10.39 -22.14
CA LEU A 14 30.18 -10.43 -20.67
C LEU A 14 29.42 -9.23 -20.04
N CYS A 15 29.00 -8.23 -20.83
CA CYS A 15 28.45 -6.97 -20.30
C CYS A 15 26.92 -6.74 -20.44
N PRO A 16 26.07 -7.71 -20.84
CA PRO A 16 24.65 -7.60 -20.58
C PRO A 16 24.11 -8.84 -19.86
N LEU A 17 24.67 -9.13 -18.68
CA LEU A 17 23.99 -9.97 -17.67
C LEU A 17 23.85 -9.24 -16.33
N VAL A 18 24.00 -7.92 -16.33
CA VAL A 18 23.25 -7.09 -15.37
C VAL A 18 21.84 -7.00 -15.96
N VAL A 19 21.14 -8.13 -15.98
CA VAL A 19 19.69 -8.11 -16.09
C VAL A 19 19.28 -7.28 -14.89
N TRP A 20 18.72 -6.10 -15.15
CA TRP A 20 18.09 -5.30 -14.12
C TRP A 20 16.96 -6.18 -13.58
N ALA A 21 17.20 -6.86 -12.46
CA ALA A 21 16.13 -7.50 -11.72
C ALA A 21 15.05 -6.44 -11.51
N CYS A 22 13.79 -6.77 -11.83
CA CYS A 22 12.71 -5.83 -11.63
C CYS A 22 12.74 -5.37 -10.17
N LYS A 23 12.72 -4.06 -9.96
CA LYS A 23 12.85 -3.48 -8.61
C LYS A 23 11.69 -3.91 -7.70
N TYR A 24 10.54 -4.24 -8.29
CA TYR A 24 9.33 -4.63 -7.59
C TYR A 24 8.77 -5.95 -8.15
N SER A 25 8.25 -6.77 -7.26
CA SER A 25 7.38 -7.91 -7.60
C SER A 25 5.90 -7.49 -7.64
N VAL A 26 5.03 -8.36 -8.16
CA VAL A 26 3.57 -8.19 -8.04
C VAL A 26 3.14 -8.02 -6.57
N ARG A 27 3.76 -8.76 -5.65
CA ARG A 27 3.57 -8.62 -4.21
C ARG A 27 3.89 -7.21 -3.71
N ASP A 28 5.06 -6.69 -4.08
CA ASP A 28 5.51 -5.36 -3.66
C ASP A 28 4.56 -4.25 -4.17
N VAL A 29 4.14 -4.34 -5.44
CA VAL A 29 3.15 -3.42 -6.03
C VAL A 29 1.83 -3.48 -5.29
N GLY A 30 1.42 -4.66 -4.84
CA GLY A 30 0.18 -4.87 -4.08
C GLY A 30 0.10 -4.08 -2.76
N PHE A 31 1.22 -3.66 -2.17
CA PHE A 31 1.25 -2.85 -0.95
C PHE A 31 1.11 -1.35 -1.20
N VAL A 32 1.30 -0.91 -2.43
CA VAL A 32 1.21 0.50 -2.78
C VAL A 32 -0.24 0.85 -3.11
N ALA A 33 -0.78 1.81 -2.35
CA ALA A 33 -2.08 2.40 -2.64
C ALA A 33 -1.91 3.37 -3.82
N LEU A 34 -2.44 2.99 -4.98
CA LEU A 34 -2.38 3.76 -6.23
C LEU A 34 -3.74 4.36 -6.57
N ASP A 35 -4.77 3.85 -5.92
CA ASP A 35 -6.18 4.05 -6.15
C ASP A 35 -6.82 4.87 -5.02
N GLU A 36 -7.78 5.71 -5.40
CA GLU A 36 -8.67 6.42 -4.49
C GLU A 36 -9.52 5.42 -3.67
N ASN A 37 -10.09 5.88 -2.56
CA ASN A 37 -10.95 5.06 -1.70
C ASN A 37 -12.14 4.47 -2.49
N HIS A 38 -12.16 3.15 -2.70
CA HIS A 38 -13.24 2.49 -3.46
C HIS A 38 -14.54 2.32 -2.67
N TYR A 39 -14.48 2.45 -1.34
CA TYR A 39 -15.64 2.26 -0.47
C TYR A 39 -16.18 3.59 0.02
N GLU A 40 -17.49 3.75 -0.07
CA GLU A 40 -18.22 4.89 0.48
C GLU A 40 -19.23 4.39 1.50
N LEU A 41 -19.06 4.80 2.77
CA LEU A 41 -20.05 4.61 3.81
C LEU A 41 -20.99 5.82 3.81
N ARG A 42 -22.23 5.61 3.37
CA ARG A 42 -23.29 6.62 3.40
C ARG A 42 -24.15 6.47 4.65
N LEU A 43 -24.25 7.56 5.41
CA LEU A 43 -25.22 7.70 6.48
C LEU A 43 -26.33 8.63 6.01
N VAL A 44 -27.52 8.09 5.79
CA VAL A 44 -28.70 8.83 5.34
C VAL A 44 -29.50 9.28 6.55
N VAL A 45 -29.58 10.60 6.76
CA VAL A 45 -30.29 11.25 7.86
C VAL A 45 -31.59 11.90 7.39
N SER A 46 -32.45 12.30 8.33
CA SER A 46 -33.69 13.05 8.03
C SER A 46 -33.38 14.34 7.27
N SER A 47 -34.22 14.69 6.29
CA SER A 47 -34.14 15.97 5.57
C SER A 47 -34.39 17.19 6.46
N GLU A 48 -35.02 16.99 7.62
CA GLU A 48 -35.29 18.04 8.62
C GLU A 48 -34.05 18.41 9.45
N MET A 49 -32.95 17.65 9.34
CA MET A 49 -31.72 17.94 10.06
C MET A 49 -31.05 19.25 9.57
N GLU A 50 -30.75 20.13 10.51
CA GLU A 50 -30.04 21.38 10.25
C GLU A 50 -28.62 21.13 9.71
N GLU A 51 -28.17 21.98 8.79
CA GLU A 51 -26.86 21.81 8.15
C GLU A 51 -25.69 21.96 9.13
N GLU A 52 -25.86 22.78 10.17
CA GLU A 52 -24.86 22.94 11.23
C GLU A 52 -24.61 21.62 11.97
N ASN A 53 -25.67 20.86 12.28
CA ASN A 53 -25.56 19.55 12.92
C ASN A 53 -24.90 18.52 11.99
N LEU A 54 -25.21 18.56 10.69
CA LEU A 54 -24.54 17.70 9.71
C LEU A 54 -23.05 17.96 9.62
N GLU A 55 -22.64 19.22 9.57
CA GLU A 55 -21.23 19.57 9.48
C GLU A 55 -20.48 19.24 10.77
N ALA A 56 -21.13 19.42 11.93
CA ALA A 56 -20.59 18.95 13.21
C ALA A 56 -20.35 17.43 13.21
N LEU A 57 -21.33 16.63 12.75
CA LEU A 57 -21.17 15.18 12.63
C LEU A 57 -20.03 14.81 11.67
N ARG A 58 -19.94 15.45 10.50
CA ARG A 58 -18.86 15.21 9.53
C ARG A 58 -17.49 15.52 10.14
N SER A 59 -17.34 16.69 10.75
CA SER A 59 -16.08 17.10 11.37
C SER A 59 -15.68 16.20 12.54
N GLU A 60 -16.64 15.66 13.28
CA GLU A 60 -16.38 14.79 14.43
C GLU A 60 -15.97 13.37 14.00
N PHE A 61 -16.65 12.80 13.00
CA PHE A 61 -16.49 11.38 12.65
C PHE A 61 -15.60 11.12 11.43
N ALA A 62 -15.39 12.08 10.52
CA ALA A 62 -14.49 11.91 9.39
C ALA A 62 -13.05 11.52 9.80
N PRO A 63 -12.47 12.03 10.90
CA PRO A 63 -11.14 11.60 11.34
C PRO A 63 -11.04 10.12 11.71
N LEU A 64 -12.14 9.47 12.13
CA LEU A 64 -12.11 8.05 12.54
C LEU A 64 -11.83 7.10 11.38
N LEU A 65 -12.21 7.47 10.15
CA LEU A 65 -11.99 6.68 8.96
C LEU A 65 -10.80 7.17 8.12
N ARG A 66 -10.03 8.14 8.61
CA ARG A 66 -8.88 8.74 7.89
C ARG A 66 -7.87 7.68 7.44
N ASP A 67 -7.56 6.76 8.33
CA ASP A 67 -6.56 5.71 8.10
C ASP A 67 -7.21 4.44 7.52
N THR A 68 -8.27 4.60 6.73
CA THR A 68 -8.99 3.49 6.11
C THR A 68 -9.19 3.76 4.63
N ASN A 69 -9.53 2.72 3.86
CA ASN A 69 -9.96 2.88 2.47
C ASN A 69 -11.47 3.15 2.32
N ILE A 70 -12.12 3.69 3.35
CA ILE A 70 -13.55 3.99 3.41
C ILE A 70 -13.76 5.50 3.53
N GLN A 71 -14.57 6.07 2.63
CA GLN A 71 -15.00 7.46 2.71
C GLN A 71 -16.34 7.58 3.42
N LEU A 72 -16.42 8.38 4.48
CA LEU A 72 -17.69 8.70 5.16
C LEU A 72 -18.41 9.84 4.44
N ASN A 73 -19.67 9.62 4.05
CA ASN A 73 -20.55 10.66 3.52
C ASN A 73 -21.89 10.66 4.26
N ILE A 74 -22.18 11.77 4.96
CA ILE A 74 -23.47 11.97 5.65
C ILE A 74 -24.38 12.80 4.75
N LEU A 75 -25.50 12.21 4.33
CA LEU A 75 -26.42 12.76 3.32
C LEU A 75 -27.83 12.88 3.89
N LYS A 76 -28.58 13.90 3.46
CA LYS A 76 -30.02 14.02 3.76
C LYS A 76 -30.82 13.08 2.86
N SER A 77 -31.99 12.64 3.34
CA SER A 77 -32.89 11.74 2.61
C SER A 77 -33.43 12.30 1.28
N ASP A 78 -33.34 13.62 1.05
CA ASP A 78 -33.72 14.31 -0.19
C ASP A 78 -32.55 14.54 -1.15
N SER A 79 -31.35 14.04 -0.83
CA SER A 79 -30.16 14.23 -1.64
C SER A 79 -30.29 13.53 -3.01
N PRO A 80 -29.94 14.22 -4.13
CA PRO A 80 -29.98 13.63 -5.46
C PRO A 80 -28.92 12.54 -5.70
N ARG A 81 -27.99 12.36 -4.75
CA ARG A 81 -26.94 11.32 -4.81
C ARG A 81 -27.45 9.94 -4.37
N LEU A 82 -28.62 9.88 -3.74
CA LEU A 82 -29.19 8.65 -3.22
C LEU A 82 -29.93 7.87 -4.31
N THR A 83 -29.85 6.55 -4.26
CA THR A 83 -30.65 5.67 -5.11
C THR A 83 -32.07 5.55 -4.59
N SER A 84 -33.00 5.11 -5.43
CA SER A 84 -34.39 4.89 -5.04
C SER A 84 -34.56 3.90 -3.88
N ARG A 85 -33.59 3.00 -3.67
CA ARG A 85 -33.57 2.06 -2.54
C ARG A 85 -33.17 2.74 -1.24
N GLU A 86 -32.14 3.57 -1.28
CA GLU A 86 -31.68 4.37 -0.14
C GLU A 86 -32.79 5.33 0.34
N ILE A 87 -33.50 5.97 -0.59
CA ILE A 87 -34.61 6.89 -0.30
C ILE A 87 -35.83 6.15 0.29
N ALA A 88 -36.08 4.90 -0.15
CA ALA A 88 -37.22 4.13 0.31
C ALA A 88 -37.07 3.61 1.75
N GLN A 89 -35.87 3.67 2.34
CA GLN A 89 -35.66 3.26 3.71
C GLN A 89 -36.15 4.37 4.66
N PRO A 90 -37.09 4.07 5.59
CA PRO A 90 -37.60 5.08 6.50
C PRO A 90 -36.48 5.54 7.44
N VAL A 91 -36.21 6.84 7.40
CA VAL A 91 -35.29 7.53 8.33
C VAL A 91 -36.17 8.34 9.28
N GLU A 92 -36.38 7.82 10.49
CA GLU A 92 -37.21 8.48 11.50
C GLU A 92 -36.35 8.99 12.66
N GLY A 93 -36.53 10.28 12.98
CA GLY A 93 -35.90 10.94 14.12
C GLY A 93 -34.37 10.88 14.08
N ASP A 94 -33.79 10.40 15.17
CA ASP A 94 -32.33 10.41 15.43
C ASP A 94 -31.61 9.17 14.88
N ARG A 95 -32.22 8.45 13.93
CA ARG A 95 -31.61 7.28 13.31
C ARG A 95 -31.16 7.62 11.90
N ALA A 96 -29.98 7.14 11.52
CA ALA A 96 -29.51 7.17 10.14
C ALA A 96 -29.56 5.78 9.52
N ALA A 97 -30.02 5.68 8.29
CA ALA A 97 -29.84 4.48 7.49
C ALA A 97 -28.37 4.41 7.02
N ALA A 98 -27.72 3.25 7.19
CA ALA A 98 -26.32 3.08 6.86
C ALA A 98 -26.15 2.14 5.65
N TRP A 99 -25.39 2.62 4.66
CA TRP A 99 -25.13 1.92 3.40
C TRP A 99 -23.65 1.92 3.08
N MET A 100 -23.08 0.76 2.79
CA MET A 100 -21.74 0.67 2.20
C MET A 100 -21.86 0.51 0.70
N ILE A 101 -21.07 1.29 -0.04
CA ILE A 101 -21.09 1.33 -1.48
C ILE A 101 -19.71 1.03 -1.99
N ASP A 102 -19.66 0.15 -2.98
CA ASP A 102 -18.45 -0.26 -3.64
C ASP A 102 -18.41 0.33 -5.05
N HIS A 103 -17.49 1.26 -5.23
CA HIS A 103 -17.23 1.95 -6.50
C HIS A 103 -16.16 1.24 -7.33
N PHE A 104 -15.63 0.11 -6.88
CA PHE A 104 -14.65 -0.64 -7.64
C PHE A 104 -15.28 -1.16 -8.94
N LYS A 105 -14.77 -0.68 -10.08
CA LYS A 105 -15.17 -1.14 -11.41
C LYS A 105 -14.02 -1.92 -12.06
N PRO A 106 -14.16 -3.25 -12.24
CA PRO A 106 -13.26 -4.02 -13.08
C PRO A 106 -13.26 -3.44 -14.50
N ARG A 107 -12.09 -3.32 -15.14
CA ARG A 107 -11.97 -2.70 -16.47
C ARG A 107 -12.76 -3.42 -17.55
N GLU A 108 -12.89 -4.74 -17.45
CA GLU A 108 -13.65 -5.55 -18.42
C GLU A 108 -15.15 -5.22 -18.38
N GLU A 109 -15.65 -4.74 -17.23
CA GLU A 109 -17.05 -4.38 -17.01
C GLU A 109 -17.30 -2.86 -17.10
N ALA A 110 -16.27 -2.02 -17.14
CA ALA A 110 -16.42 -0.56 -17.23
C ALA A 110 -17.20 -0.08 -18.49
N ALA A 111 -17.36 -0.95 -19.50
CA ALA A 111 -18.18 -0.69 -20.68
C ALA A 111 -19.69 -0.93 -20.45
N ALA A 112 -20.08 -1.72 -19.44
CA ALA A 112 -21.45 -1.87 -18.98
C ALA A 112 -21.62 -1.02 -17.72
N ALA A 113 -22.44 0.02 -17.77
CA ALA A 113 -22.74 0.85 -16.60
C ALA A 113 -23.62 0.07 -15.61
N GLU A 114 -23.05 -0.95 -14.94
CA GLU A 114 -23.68 -1.58 -13.80
C GLU A 114 -23.69 -0.60 -12.63
N ALA A 115 -24.82 -0.56 -11.92
CA ALA A 115 -24.94 0.24 -10.70
C ALA A 115 -23.93 -0.26 -9.67
N PRO A 116 -23.34 0.64 -8.86
CA PRO A 116 -22.41 0.22 -7.81
C PRO A 116 -23.08 -0.78 -6.87
N ARG A 117 -22.29 -1.71 -6.31
CA ARG A 117 -22.81 -2.66 -5.33
C ARG A 117 -23.08 -1.93 -4.03
N GLU A 118 -24.20 -2.27 -3.39
CA GLU A 118 -24.66 -1.66 -2.14
C GLU A 118 -24.84 -2.75 -1.07
N LEU A 119 -24.49 -2.44 0.18
CA LEU A 119 -24.75 -3.26 1.35
C LEU A 119 -25.46 -2.42 2.42
N ASN A 120 -26.61 -2.90 2.86
CA ASN A 120 -27.42 -2.26 3.90
C ASN A 120 -27.03 -2.77 5.30
N PHE A 121 -27.04 -1.87 6.28
CA PHE A 121 -26.87 -2.15 7.70
C PHE A 121 -28.09 -1.71 8.51
N GLU A 122 -28.17 -2.22 9.74
CA GLU A 122 -29.18 -1.76 10.69
C GLU A 122 -29.05 -0.24 10.92
N PRO A 123 -30.17 0.50 11.00
CA PRO A 123 -30.11 1.93 11.22
C PRO A 123 -29.37 2.27 12.52
N VAL A 124 -28.48 3.26 12.49
CA VAL A 124 -27.61 3.64 13.62
C VAL A 124 -28.15 4.91 14.26
N ASN A 125 -28.06 5.03 15.59
CA ASN A 125 -28.41 6.26 16.29
C ASN A 125 -27.26 7.28 16.14
N ILE A 126 -27.54 8.43 15.52
CA ILE A 126 -26.53 9.47 15.27
C ILE A 126 -26.30 10.41 16.45
N ASN A 127 -27.26 10.50 17.38
CA ASN A 127 -27.12 11.28 18.61
C ASN A 127 -26.33 10.51 19.68
N ASP A 128 -26.31 9.18 19.61
CA ASP A 128 -25.45 8.34 20.44
C ASP A 128 -24.05 8.22 19.83
N LYS A 129 -23.19 9.16 20.19
CA LYS A 129 -21.78 9.20 19.75
C LYS A 129 -21.02 7.91 20.02
N SER A 130 -21.32 7.21 21.10
CA SER A 130 -20.63 5.99 21.49
C SER A 130 -21.01 4.82 20.56
N SER A 131 -22.30 4.65 20.29
CA SER A 131 -22.79 3.64 19.35
C SER A 131 -22.31 3.92 17.93
N LEU A 132 -22.34 5.17 17.48
CA LEU A 132 -21.86 5.54 16.15
C LEU A 132 -20.35 5.32 16.01
N THR A 133 -19.56 5.68 17.03
CA THR A 133 -18.11 5.43 17.03
C THR A 133 -17.82 3.93 16.92
N SER A 134 -18.48 3.09 17.72
CA SER A 134 -18.32 1.63 17.65
C SER A 134 -18.71 1.08 16.28
N PHE A 135 -19.83 1.53 15.72
CA PHE A 135 -20.26 1.14 14.38
C PHE A 135 -19.21 1.50 13.31
N LEU A 136 -18.67 2.73 13.33
CA LEU A 136 -17.63 3.15 12.40
C LEU A 136 -16.35 2.32 12.54
N TRP A 137 -15.96 1.98 13.78
CA TRP A 137 -14.84 1.08 14.02
C TRP A 137 -15.08 -0.32 13.50
N GLU A 138 -16.28 -0.88 13.69
CA GLU A 138 -16.66 -2.17 13.11
C GLU A 138 -16.64 -2.16 11.58
N MET A 139 -16.91 -1.01 10.94
CA MET A 139 -16.76 -0.89 9.48
C MET A 139 -15.30 -0.84 9.05
N ALA A 140 -14.42 -0.21 9.84
CA ALA A 140 -13.01 -0.03 9.54
C ALA A 140 -12.16 -1.27 9.82
N ASP A 141 -12.45 -1.99 10.91
CA ASP A 141 -11.58 -3.04 11.44
C ASP A 141 -12.35 -4.24 12.00
N SER A 142 -11.74 -5.41 11.89
CA SER A 142 -12.21 -6.64 12.53
C SER A 142 -11.02 -7.54 12.81
N ASP A 143 -11.14 -8.43 13.79
CA ASP A 143 -10.06 -9.36 14.15
C ASP A 143 -9.55 -10.16 12.95
N LEU A 144 -10.46 -10.62 12.07
CA LEU A 144 -10.08 -11.33 10.87
C LEU A 144 -9.35 -10.41 9.89
N ARG A 145 -9.87 -9.21 9.61
CA ARG A 145 -9.22 -8.28 8.67
C ARG A 145 -7.83 -7.87 9.12
N SER A 146 -7.67 -7.56 10.41
CA SER A 146 -6.38 -7.28 11.02
C SER A 146 -5.43 -8.48 10.93
N GLN A 147 -5.93 -9.70 11.13
CA GLN A 147 -5.16 -10.93 10.94
C GLN A 147 -4.73 -11.11 9.47
N LEU A 148 -5.63 -10.88 8.51
CA LEU A 148 -5.36 -11.00 7.07
C LEU A 148 -4.27 -10.01 6.61
N ILE A 149 -4.34 -8.76 7.03
CA ILE A 149 -3.31 -7.75 6.71
C ILE A 149 -1.96 -8.14 7.32
N THR A 150 -1.96 -8.57 8.58
CA THR A 150 -0.73 -9.00 9.27
C THR A 150 -0.10 -10.22 8.59
N ALA A 151 -0.93 -11.19 8.15
CA ALA A 151 -0.50 -12.36 7.40
C ALA A 151 0.08 -11.98 6.04
N ALA A 152 -0.58 -11.09 5.30
CA ALA A 152 -0.14 -10.66 3.97
C ALA A 152 1.23 -9.93 4.02
N LEU A 153 1.50 -9.17 5.07
CA LEU A 153 2.80 -8.51 5.29
C LEU A 153 3.96 -9.49 5.42
N LYS A 154 3.73 -10.65 6.04
CA LYS A 154 4.78 -11.65 6.30
C LYS A 154 4.90 -12.69 5.20
N SER A 155 3.76 -13.12 4.66
CA SER A 155 3.63 -14.26 3.77
C SER A 155 3.59 -13.85 2.31
N HIS A 156 4.02 -14.74 1.41
CA HIS A 156 3.96 -14.52 -0.03
C HIS A 156 2.56 -14.10 -0.50
N SER A 157 1.54 -14.81 -0.03
CA SER A 157 0.13 -14.50 -0.21
C SER A 157 -0.69 -15.07 0.96
N VAL A 158 -1.96 -14.71 1.05
CA VAL A 158 -2.91 -15.27 2.03
C VAL A 158 -4.04 -15.94 1.27
N LEU A 159 -4.42 -17.15 1.66
CA LEU A 159 -5.55 -17.87 1.11
C LEU A 159 -6.60 -18.05 2.20
N VAL A 160 -7.76 -17.46 2.02
CA VAL A 160 -8.86 -17.58 2.97
C VAL A 160 -9.83 -18.66 2.51
N ILE A 161 -10.07 -19.64 3.37
CA ILE A 161 -11.13 -20.65 3.19
C ILE A 161 -12.37 -20.11 3.87
N VAL A 162 -13.42 -19.80 3.10
CA VAL A 162 -14.72 -19.42 3.65
C VAL A 162 -15.58 -20.67 3.72
N GLU A 163 -15.79 -21.18 4.94
CA GLU A 163 -16.50 -22.44 5.16
C GLU A 163 -18.00 -22.32 4.84
N GLY A 164 -18.51 -23.29 4.09
CA GLY A 164 -19.93 -23.48 3.83
C GLY A 164 -20.59 -24.44 4.82
N SER A 165 -21.87 -24.75 4.57
CA SER A 165 -22.65 -25.72 5.34
C SER A 165 -22.22 -27.17 5.08
N ASN A 166 -21.58 -27.43 3.93
CA ASN A 166 -21.12 -28.75 3.55
C ASN A 166 -19.69 -29.05 4.05
N VAL A 167 -19.60 -30.00 4.98
CA VAL A 167 -18.34 -30.45 5.59
C VAL A 167 -17.38 -31.08 4.56
N GLU A 168 -17.90 -31.82 3.58
CA GLU A 168 -17.07 -32.45 2.54
C GLU A 168 -16.41 -31.39 1.65
N HIS A 169 -17.15 -30.35 1.28
CA HIS A 169 -16.61 -29.23 0.49
C HIS A 169 -15.56 -28.44 1.28
N ASN A 170 -15.77 -28.24 2.58
CA ASN A 170 -14.79 -27.59 3.46
C ASN A 170 -13.49 -28.40 3.58
N GLN A 171 -13.60 -29.72 3.71
CA GLN A 171 -12.46 -30.62 3.74
C GLN A 171 -11.71 -30.59 2.39
N GLN A 172 -12.44 -30.66 1.27
CA GLN A 172 -11.87 -30.55 -0.06
C GLN A 172 -11.13 -29.22 -0.26
N ALA A 173 -11.71 -28.10 0.18
CA ALA A 173 -11.08 -26.78 0.10
C ALA A 173 -9.79 -26.72 0.93
N THR A 174 -9.78 -27.35 2.10
CA THR A 174 -8.61 -27.42 2.99
C THR A 174 -7.47 -28.23 2.37
N GLU A 175 -7.78 -29.39 1.79
CA GLU A 175 -6.81 -30.24 1.10
C GLU A 175 -6.24 -29.51 -0.13
N LEU A 176 -7.13 -28.92 -0.94
CA LEU A 176 -6.76 -28.15 -2.13
C LEU A 176 -5.84 -26.98 -1.79
N ALA A 177 -6.15 -26.24 -0.72
CA ALA A 177 -5.34 -25.13 -0.23
C ALA A 177 -3.95 -25.59 0.26
N ALA A 178 -3.89 -26.71 0.98
CA ALA A 178 -2.65 -27.28 1.48
C ALA A 178 -1.74 -27.76 0.33
N ASP A 179 -2.31 -28.42 -0.67
CA ASP A 179 -1.59 -28.89 -1.85
C ASP A 179 -1.07 -27.73 -2.69
N ALA A 180 -1.90 -26.70 -2.93
CA ALA A 180 -1.48 -25.50 -3.68
C ALA A 180 -0.37 -24.74 -2.95
N ARG A 181 -0.46 -24.59 -1.62
CA ARG A 181 0.61 -24.01 -0.80
C ARG A 181 1.92 -24.78 -0.98
N LYS A 182 1.87 -26.12 -0.99
CA LYS A 182 3.05 -26.96 -1.18
C LYS A 182 3.65 -26.80 -2.58
N GLU A 183 2.82 -26.74 -3.61
CA GLU A 183 3.26 -26.54 -5.00
C GLU A 183 3.95 -25.19 -5.16
N VAL A 184 3.31 -24.10 -4.72
CA VAL A 184 3.87 -22.74 -4.81
C VAL A 184 5.13 -22.59 -3.93
N ALA A 185 5.21 -23.27 -2.78
CA ALA A 185 6.40 -23.24 -1.93
C ALA A 185 7.66 -23.75 -2.65
N THR A 186 7.51 -24.61 -3.65
CA THR A 186 8.67 -25.12 -4.41
C THR A 186 9.29 -24.09 -5.33
N SER A 187 8.52 -23.10 -5.79
CA SER A 187 9.00 -22.03 -6.68
C SER A 187 9.45 -20.77 -5.95
N LEU A 188 9.23 -20.66 -4.63
CA LEU A 188 9.65 -19.50 -3.83
C LEU A 188 11.16 -19.18 -3.90
N PRO A 189 12.07 -20.17 -3.88
CA PRO A 189 13.51 -19.90 -3.96
C PRO A 189 13.95 -19.32 -5.30
N ASP A 190 13.16 -19.55 -6.36
CA ASP A 190 13.44 -19.08 -7.71
C ASP A 190 12.84 -17.69 -7.98
N LEU A 191 12.17 -17.08 -6.97
CA LEU A 191 11.59 -15.76 -7.11
C LEU A 191 12.68 -14.68 -7.20
N PRO A 192 12.47 -13.64 -8.03
CA PRO A 192 13.38 -12.49 -8.15
C PRO A 192 13.69 -11.81 -6.81
N LYS A 193 12.68 -11.75 -5.93
CA LYS A 193 12.80 -11.32 -4.53
C LYS A 193 12.29 -12.46 -3.63
N PRO A 194 13.18 -13.21 -2.95
CA PRO A 194 12.77 -14.36 -2.16
C PRO A 194 11.89 -13.92 -1.00
N VAL A 195 10.84 -14.71 -0.74
CA VAL A 195 9.96 -14.53 0.40
C VAL A 195 10.10 -15.75 1.29
N ASP A 196 10.43 -15.54 2.57
CA ASP A 196 10.73 -16.62 3.52
C ASP A 196 9.50 -17.46 3.89
N HIS A 197 8.31 -16.88 3.75
CA HIS A 197 7.06 -17.51 4.19
C HIS A 197 6.14 -17.80 2.99
N PRO A 198 5.72 -19.08 2.79
CA PRO A 198 4.78 -19.45 1.73
C PRO A 198 3.38 -18.91 2.02
N THR A 199 2.44 -19.18 1.11
CA THR A 199 1.03 -18.80 1.30
C THR A 199 0.50 -19.22 2.66
N GLU A 200 -0.07 -18.27 3.40
CA GLU A 200 -0.71 -18.52 4.68
C GLU A 200 -2.17 -18.89 4.47
N ILE A 201 -2.66 -19.92 5.15
CA ILE A 201 -4.03 -20.41 5.00
C ILE A 201 -4.80 -20.02 6.26
N ILE A 202 -5.89 -19.28 6.10
CA ILE A 202 -6.77 -18.84 7.19
C ILE A 202 -8.18 -19.35 6.90
N SER A 203 -8.85 -19.96 7.89
CA SER A 203 -10.24 -20.41 7.75
C SER A 203 -11.19 -19.43 8.43
N LEU A 204 -12.15 -18.92 7.66
CA LEU A 204 -13.34 -18.24 8.17
C LEU A 204 -14.44 -19.28 8.37
N LYS A 205 -14.63 -19.67 9.64
CA LYS A 205 -15.66 -20.61 10.05
C LYS A 205 -17.05 -20.07 9.79
N LYS A 206 -18.00 -20.99 9.55
CA LYS A 206 -19.40 -20.68 9.29
C LYS A 206 -20.02 -19.78 10.37
N GLU A 207 -19.70 -20.02 11.65
CA GLU A 207 -20.28 -19.27 12.78
C GLU A 207 -19.88 -17.78 12.77
N ASN A 208 -18.72 -17.48 12.19
CA ASN A 208 -18.16 -16.12 12.15
C ASN A 208 -18.55 -15.35 10.89
N ARG A 209 -19.20 -15.99 9.90
CA ARG A 209 -19.58 -15.34 8.63
C ARG A 209 -20.52 -14.16 8.81
N ALA A 210 -21.39 -14.20 9.82
CA ALA A 210 -22.30 -13.10 10.12
C ALA A 210 -21.56 -11.83 10.58
N ALA A 211 -20.51 -11.99 11.38
CA ALA A 211 -19.66 -10.88 11.83
C ALA A 211 -18.84 -10.28 10.68
N GLU A 212 -18.47 -11.11 9.70
CA GLU A 212 -17.66 -10.71 8.54
C GLU A 212 -18.49 -10.43 7.29
N ARG A 213 -19.75 -10.01 7.46
CA ARG A 213 -20.70 -9.70 6.37
C ARG A 213 -20.14 -8.69 5.38
N LEU A 214 -19.52 -7.61 5.89
CA LEU A 214 -18.88 -6.58 5.07
C LEU A 214 -17.72 -7.15 4.25
N LEU A 215 -16.88 -7.99 4.86
CA LEU A 215 -15.74 -8.59 4.21
C LEU A 215 -16.18 -9.54 3.09
N LEU A 216 -17.13 -10.44 3.36
CA LEU A 216 -17.69 -11.36 2.35
C LEU A 216 -18.30 -10.61 1.17
N TRP A 217 -19.16 -9.62 1.47
CA TRP A 217 -19.74 -8.77 0.44
C TRP A 217 -18.66 -8.05 -0.38
N SER A 218 -17.60 -7.56 0.26
CA SER A 218 -16.50 -6.88 -0.40
C SER A 218 -15.73 -7.78 -1.37
N TRP A 219 -15.73 -9.09 -1.12
CA TRP A 219 -15.15 -10.10 -2.00
C TRP A 219 -16.08 -10.57 -3.12
N ASN A 220 -17.22 -9.91 -3.34
CA ASN A 220 -18.26 -10.37 -4.27
C ASN A 220 -18.91 -11.71 -3.86
N ILE A 221 -18.75 -12.13 -2.59
CA ILE A 221 -19.44 -13.29 -2.04
C ILE A 221 -20.75 -12.82 -1.42
N ASP A 222 -21.85 -13.50 -1.76
CA ASP A 222 -23.13 -13.29 -1.08
C ASP A 222 -23.02 -13.80 0.37
N PRO A 223 -23.12 -12.91 1.39
CA PRO A 223 -23.02 -13.32 2.79
C PRO A 223 -24.14 -14.28 3.20
N ASP A 224 -25.28 -14.28 2.51
CA ASP A 224 -26.43 -15.12 2.82
C ASP A 224 -26.30 -16.52 2.18
N ASN A 225 -25.37 -16.69 1.23
CA ASN A 225 -25.04 -17.99 0.64
C ASN A 225 -24.10 -18.78 1.57
N ILE A 226 -24.72 -19.47 2.53
CA ILE A 226 -24.02 -20.33 3.50
C ILE A 226 -23.69 -21.73 2.96
N ASP A 227 -24.22 -22.12 1.81
CA ASP A 227 -24.05 -23.48 1.28
C ASP A 227 -22.75 -23.65 0.49
N GLN A 228 -22.26 -22.55 -0.07
CA GLN A 228 -21.06 -22.52 -0.88
C GLN A 228 -19.80 -22.28 -0.05
N THR A 229 -18.80 -23.13 -0.27
CA THR A 229 -17.43 -22.96 0.22
C THR A 229 -16.63 -22.18 -0.81
N TRP A 230 -15.82 -21.23 -0.35
CA TRP A 230 -15.01 -20.37 -1.22
C TRP A 230 -13.53 -20.39 -0.82
N LEU A 231 -12.67 -20.22 -1.81
CA LEU A 231 -11.25 -19.96 -1.66
C LEU A 231 -10.97 -18.55 -2.17
N VAL A 232 -10.48 -17.69 -1.27
CA VAL A 232 -10.23 -16.27 -1.56
C VAL A 232 -8.74 -15.99 -1.46
N PRO A 233 -8.02 -15.92 -2.60
CA PRO A 233 -6.61 -15.55 -2.61
C PRO A 233 -6.45 -14.02 -2.45
N ILE A 234 -5.59 -13.63 -1.53
CA ILE A 234 -5.33 -12.24 -1.12
C ILE A 234 -3.82 -11.99 -1.15
N PHE A 235 -3.42 -10.77 -1.50
CA PHE A 235 -2.02 -10.34 -1.48
C PHE A 235 -1.90 -8.84 -1.15
N GLY A 236 -0.66 -8.41 -0.85
CA GLY A 236 -0.35 -6.99 -0.65
C GLY A 236 -1.13 -6.37 0.50
N ARG A 237 -1.61 -5.13 0.29
CA ARG A 237 -2.46 -4.38 1.23
C ARG A 237 -3.93 -4.82 1.13
N GLY A 238 -4.18 -6.12 1.35
CA GLY A 238 -5.52 -6.69 1.36
C GLY A 238 -6.23 -6.73 0.01
N ARG A 239 -5.47 -6.86 -1.09
CA ARG A 239 -6.01 -6.96 -2.45
C ARG A 239 -6.44 -8.38 -2.78
N LEU A 240 -7.58 -8.52 -3.45
CA LEU A 240 -8.01 -9.78 -4.05
C LEU A 240 -7.15 -10.13 -5.26
N LEU A 241 -6.75 -11.40 -5.34
CA LEU A 241 -6.01 -11.94 -6.46
C LEU A 241 -6.96 -12.68 -7.43
N GLY A 242 -7.65 -11.92 -8.27
CA GLY A 242 -8.74 -12.43 -9.09
C GLY A 242 -10.04 -12.62 -8.30
N GLU A 243 -10.96 -13.39 -8.87
CA GLU A 243 -12.27 -13.66 -8.26
C GLU A 243 -12.20 -14.80 -7.22
N PRO A 244 -13.08 -14.81 -6.21
CA PRO A 244 -13.25 -15.95 -5.31
C PRO A 244 -13.54 -17.24 -6.06
N LEU A 245 -12.90 -18.33 -5.64
CA LEU A 245 -12.99 -19.62 -6.30
C LEU A 245 -13.95 -20.54 -5.54
N ALA A 246 -14.97 -21.07 -6.22
CA ALA A 246 -15.99 -21.93 -5.60
C ALA A 246 -15.51 -23.39 -5.48
N VAL A 247 -15.81 -24.03 -4.36
CA VAL A 247 -15.56 -25.47 -4.12
C VAL A 247 -16.88 -26.22 -3.90
N PRO A 248 -17.20 -27.25 -4.70
CA PRO A 248 -16.42 -27.82 -5.80
C PRO A 248 -16.47 -26.95 -7.07
N GLY A 249 -15.46 -27.06 -7.92
CA GLY A 249 -15.36 -26.31 -9.18
C GLY A 249 -13.94 -25.84 -9.48
N THR A 250 -13.19 -25.57 -8.41
CA THR A 250 -11.78 -25.15 -8.48
C THR A 250 -10.85 -26.34 -8.60
N SER A 251 -9.85 -26.24 -9.49
CA SER A 251 -8.79 -27.24 -9.62
C SER A 251 -7.48 -26.82 -8.92
N LEU A 252 -6.62 -27.78 -8.61
CA LEU A 252 -5.30 -27.48 -8.02
C LEU A 252 -4.46 -26.61 -8.96
N THR A 253 -4.44 -26.95 -10.25
CA THR A 253 -3.70 -26.19 -11.26
C THR A 253 -4.15 -24.74 -11.34
N GLU A 254 -5.46 -24.48 -11.29
CA GLU A 254 -6.01 -23.13 -11.31
C GLU A 254 -5.57 -22.32 -10.09
N LEU A 255 -5.73 -22.87 -8.88
CA LEU A 255 -5.34 -22.21 -7.64
C LEU A 255 -3.82 -21.96 -7.57
N SER A 256 -3.01 -22.97 -7.87
CA SER A 256 -1.54 -22.84 -7.89
C SER A 256 -1.08 -21.81 -8.93
N THR A 257 -1.72 -21.77 -10.11
CA THR A 257 -1.43 -20.77 -11.14
C THR A 257 -1.72 -19.36 -10.64
N ILE A 258 -2.91 -19.14 -10.07
CA ILE A 258 -3.31 -17.83 -9.51
C ILE A 258 -2.30 -17.39 -8.46
N LEU A 259 -1.99 -18.25 -7.48
CA LEU A 259 -1.06 -17.92 -6.41
C LEU A 259 0.36 -17.64 -6.94
N SER A 260 0.82 -18.35 -7.98
CA SER A 260 2.16 -18.16 -8.54
C SER A 260 2.41 -16.76 -9.11
N TYR A 261 1.35 -16.03 -9.50
CA TYR A 261 1.48 -14.68 -10.06
C TYR A 261 2.01 -13.66 -9.05
N VAL A 262 1.79 -13.86 -7.75
CA VAL A 262 2.17 -12.89 -6.71
C VAL A 262 3.70 -12.70 -6.62
N GLY A 263 4.46 -13.77 -6.89
CA GLY A 263 5.92 -13.74 -6.84
C GLY A 263 6.59 -13.26 -8.12
N GLN A 264 5.82 -13.07 -9.22
CA GLN A 264 6.41 -12.72 -10.51
C GLN A 264 6.84 -11.24 -10.58
N ASP A 265 7.74 -10.97 -11.52
CA ASP A 265 8.20 -9.62 -11.86
C ASP A 265 7.06 -8.75 -12.38
N CYS A 266 6.94 -7.52 -11.86
CA CYS A 266 5.86 -6.61 -12.25
C CYS A 266 6.05 -5.95 -13.63
N GLU A 267 7.26 -6.00 -14.21
CA GLU A 267 7.57 -5.35 -15.50
C GLU A 267 7.44 -6.29 -16.71
N CYS A 268 7.45 -7.61 -16.49
CA CYS A 268 7.31 -8.62 -17.53
C CYS A 268 5.90 -8.59 -18.17
N GLU A 269 5.71 -9.33 -19.28
CA GLU A 269 4.48 -9.40 -20.11
C GLU A 269 3.22 -9.93 -19.38
N LEU A 270 3.21 -9.88 -18.05
CA LEU A 270 2.08 -10.20 -17.19
C LEU A 270 0.93 -9.21 -17.43
N ASP A 271 -0.30 -9.72 -17.41
CA ASP A 271 -1.48 -8.88 -17.37
C ASP A 271 -1.49 -8.04 -16.08
N ARG A 272 -1.47 -6.72 -16.23
CA ARG A 272 -1.31 -5.79 -15.10
C ARG A 272 -2.63 -5.54 -14.35
N SER A 273 -3.72 -6.13 -14.82
CA SER A 273 -5.01 -6.19 -14.11
C SER A 273 -4.87 -6.88 -12.74
N TRP A 274 -4.05 -7.94 -12.65
CA TRP A 274 -3.82 -8.72 -11.44
C TRP A 274 -3.16 -7.91 -10.32
N MET A 275 -2.36 -6.89 -10.67
CA MET A 275 -1.75 -5.96 -9.69
C MET A 275 -2.72 -4.90 -9.16
N GLN A 276 -3.89 -4.77 -9.78
CA GLN A 276 -4.90 -3.74 -9.45
C GLN A 276 -6.12 -4.35 -8.75
N GLY A 277 -5.93 -5.52 -8.12
CA GLY A 277 -6.96 -6.21 -7.37
C GLY A 277 -7.66 -5.29 -6.36
N LYS A 278 -8.96 -5.51 -6.20
CA LYS A 278 -9.82 -4.80 -5.26
C LYS A 278 -9.32 -5.02 -3.83
N MET A 279 -9.05 -3.94 -3.10
CA MET A 279 -8.79 -4.02 -1.66
C MET A 279 -10.09 -4.26 -0.92
N PHE A 280 -10.11 -5.04 0.16
CA PHE A 280 -11.27 -5.09 1.08
C PHE A 280 -11.26 -3.88 2.04
N PRO A 281 -12.39 -3.53 2.69
CA PRO A 281 -12.45 -2.43 3.64
C PRO A 281 -11.57 -2.73 4.86
N HIS A 282 -10.54 -1.92 5.11
CA HIS A 282 -9.60 -2.13 6.22
C HIS A 282 -8.97 -0.83 6.70
N ARG A 283 -8.47 -0.88 7.93
CA ARG A 283 -7.58 0.13 8.51
C ARG A 283 -6.13 -0.12 8.07
N TRP A 284 -5.42 0.97 7.79
CA TRP A 284 -4.01 1.06 7.46
C TRP A 284 -3.42 2.31 8.12
N ASP A 285 -2.96 2.15 9.35
CA ASP A 285 -2.33 3.24 10.11
C ASP A 285 -0.82 3.33 9.89
N GLU A 286 -0.21 4.38 10.45
CA GLU A 286 1.23 4.63 10.37
C GLU A 286 2.06 3.45 10.94
N ALA A 287 1.52 2.72 11.92
CA ALA A 287 2.21 1.55 12.48
C ALA A 287 2.25 0.39 11.47
N GLN A 288 1.14 0.12 10.78
CA GLN A 288 1.09 -0.88 9.71
C GLN A 288 1.96 -0.47 8.51
N GLU A 289 1.98 0.81 8.16
CA GLU A 289 2.85 1.35 7.11
C GLU A 289 4.33 1.20 7.46
N ALA A 290 4.72 1.49 8.70
CA ALA A 290 6.10 1.31 9.16
C ALA A 290 6.52 -0.18 9.16
N ILE A 291 5.62 -1.10 9.53
CA ILE A 291 5.85 -2.54 9.44
C ILE A 291 6.04 -2.95 7.97
N ALA A 292 5.20 -2.44 7.07
CA ALA A 292 5.30 -2.70 5.64
C ALA A 292 6.62 -2.18 5.07
N ALA A 293 7.01 -0.94 5.41
CA ALA A 293 8.25 -0.34 4.95
C ALA A 293 9.48 -1.18 5.35
N LYS A 294 9.48 -1.68 6.59
CA LYS A 294 10.52 -2.57 7.09
C LYS A 294 10.52 -3.94 6.39
N ALA A 295 9.36 -4.52 6.12
CA ALA A 295 9.25 -5.83 5.46
C ALA A 295 9.60 -5.76 3.98
N LEU A 296 9.35 -4.64 3.32
CA LEU A 296 9.52 -4.47 1.88
C LEU A 296 10.88 -3.87 1.48
N ASP A 297 11.63 -3.31 2.42
CA ASP A 297 12.88 -2.55 2.20
C ASP A 297 12.69 -1.28 1.34
N PHE A 298 11.45 -0.76 1.30
CA PHE A 298 11.09 0.53 0.72
C PHE A 298 9.79 1.03 1.34
N ASP A 299 9.56 2.34 1.31
CA ASP A 299 8.32 2.95 1.80
C ASP A 299 7.19 2.90 0.75
N PRO A 300 6.12 2.11 0.96
CA PRO A 300 4.98 2.05 0.03
C PRO A 300 4.15 3.35 -0.01
N GLY A 301 4.27 4.22 1.01
CA GLY A 301 3.62 5.52 1.08
C GLY A 301 4.29 6.59 0.24
N SER A 302 5.58 6.43 -0.06
CA SER A 302 6.42 7.44 -0.69
C SER A 302 5.88 7.89 -2.06
N PRO A 303 5.75 9.21 -2.32
CA PRO A 303 5.33 9.73 -3.62
C PRO A 303 6.22 9.26 -4.78
N LEU A 304 7.52 9.09 -4.53
CA LEU A 304 8.46 8.60 -5.55
C LEU A 304 8.16 7.15 -5.93
N VAL A 305 7.92 6.28 -4.94
CA VAL A 305 7.57 4.87 -5.17
C VAL A 305 6.23 4.75 -5.88
N LYS A 306 5.21 5.51 -5.44
CA LYS A 306 3.90 5.59 -6.10
C LYS A 306 4.02 6.03 -7.55
N SER A 307 4.81 7.07 -7.85
CA SER A 307 5.02 7.54 -9.23
C SER A 307 5.71 6.49 -10.12
N GLU A 308 6.68 5.77 -9.57
CA GLU A 308 7.40 4.72 -10.28
C GLU A 308 6.49 3.54 -10.60
N ILE A 309 5.69 3.08 -9.63
CA ILE A 309 4.74 1.98 -9.81
C ILE A 309 3.59 2.37 -10.73
N THR A 310 3.05 3.59 -10.63
CA THR A 310 2.07 4.12 -11.58
C THR A 310 2.61 4.07 -13.01
N ARG A 311 3.88 4.46 -13.22
CA ARG A 311 4.56 4.35 -14.51
C ARG A 311 4.72 2.90 -14.97
N ILE A 312 5.02 1.98 -14.05
CA ILE A 312 5.05 0.54 -14.34
C ILE A 312 3.65 0.10 -14.79
N LEU A 313 2.58 0.37 -14.05
CA LEU A 313 1.24 -0.04 -14.45
C LEU A 313 0.83 0.55 -15.81
N ALA A 314 1.15 1.82 -16.08
CA ALA A 314 0.79 2.50 -17.33
C ALA A 314 1.47 1.94 -18.59
N ARG A 315 2.64 1.29 -18.46
CA ARG A 315 3.45 0.80 -19.59
C ARG A 315 3.02 -0.55 -20.17
N GLY A 316 1.97 -1.20 -19.63
CA GLY A 316 1.61 -2.57 -19.99
C GLY A 316 0.29 -2.68 -20.74
N PRO A 317 0.03 -3.82 -21.41
CA PRO A 317 -1.33 -4.16 -21.83
C PRO A 317 -2.25 -4.10 -20.59
N ASN A 318 -3.45 -3.55 -20.76
CA ASN A 318 -4.45 -3.35 -19.69
C ASN A 318 -4.07 -2.41 -18.53
N GLY A 319 -2.93 -1.70 -18.57
CA GLY A 319 -2.58 -0.65 -17.61
C GLY A 319 -3.61 0.49 -17.51
N ARG A 320 -3.94 0.94 -16.29
CA ARG A 320 -4.71 2.17 -16.07
C ARG A 320 -3.84 3.37 -16.48
N ARG A 321 -4.27 4.13 -17.50
CA ARG A 321 -3.63 5.41 -17.90
C ARG A 321 -4.11 6.61 -17.07
N ASN A 322 -5.19 6.44 -16.31
CA ASN A 322 -5.79 7.48 -15.45
C ASN A 322 -5.66 7.05 -13.98
N LEU A 323 -4.45 7.04 -13.44
CA LEU A 323 -4.23 7.05 -12.00
C LEU A 323 -4.00 8.52 -11.64
N ASN A 324 -5.04 9.18 -11.11
CA ASN A 324 -4.94 10.56 -10.62
C ASN A 324 -4.03 10.54 -9.38
N VAL A 325 -2.74 10.74 -9.58
CA VAL A 325 -1.84 11.10 -8.50
C VAL A 325 -2.15 12.56 -8.17
N GLY A 326 -2.85 12.78 -7.06
CA GLY A 326 -3.05 14.09 -6.41
C GLY A 326 -3.11 15.29 -7.35
N VAL A 327 -4.32 15.65 -7.81
CA VAL A 327 -4.54 16.90 -8.53
C VAL A 327 -4.39 18.07 -7.56
N GLU A 328 -3.21 18.67 -7.49
CA GLU A 328 -3.14 20.11 -7.63
C GLU A 328 -3.44 20.45 -9.09
N SER A 329 -4.29 21.45 -9.28
CA SER A 329 -4.89 21.93 -10.54
C SER A 329 -4.18 21.46 -11.83
N GLU A 330 -4.76 20.46 -12.50
CA GLU A 330 -4.43 20.11 -13.88
C GLU A 330 -4.79 21.28 -14.80
N GLY A 331 -3.81 22.14 -15.04
CA GLY A 331 -3.98 23.28 -15.92
C GLY A 331 -2.68 23.90 -16.37
N ASP A 332 -1.56 23.16 -16.48
CA ASP A 332 -0.36 23.75 -17.11
C ASP A 332 0.71 22.79 -17.66
N LEU A 333 0.71 21.50 -17.30
CA LEU A 333 1.86 20.65 -17.62
C LEU A 333 1.89 20.02 -19.03
N LEU A 334 0.91 20.34 -19.89
CA LEU A 334 0.79 19.78 -21.26
C LEU A 334 0.98 20.79 -22.40
N GLN A 335 1.49 22.00 -22.12
CA GLN A 335 1.83 22.98 -23.18
C GLN A 335 3.32 23.28 -23.34
N LEU A 336 4.22 22.59 -22.62
CA LEU A 336 5.67 22.82 -22.75
C LEU A 336 6.36 22.03 -23.87
N SER A 337 5.62 21.31 -24.72
CA SER A 337 6.21 20.62 -25.88
C SER A 337 5.99 21.33 -27.23
N GLN A 338 5.54 22.58 -27.23
CA GLN A 338 5.48 23.42 -28.43
C GLN A 338 5.99 24.83 -28.11
N THR A 339 7.29 24.98 -27.89
CA THR A 339 7.95 26.27 -28.08
C THR A 339 8.05 26.55 -29.58
N GLU A 340 7.24 27.49 -30.09
CA GLU A 340 7.72 28.34 -31.18
C GLU A 340 8.84 29.21 -30.62
N GLU A 341 9.97 29.24 -31.34
CA GLU A 341 11.17 29.99 -30.98
C GLU A 341 10.88 31.50 -30.93
N GLY A 342 10.63 32.03 -29.73
CA GLY A 342 10.67 33.44 -29.41
C GLY A 342 11.76 33.68 -28.36
N ASN A 343 12.81 34.41 -28.71
CA ASN A 343 13.89 34.78 -27.79
C ASN A 343 13.33 35.70 -26.69
N VAL A 344 13.14 35.17 -25.48
CA VAL A 344 12.82 35.96 -24.29
C VAL A 344 14.09 36.68 -23.84
N THR A 345 14.00 37.98 -23.63
CA THR A 345 15.14 38.80 -23.20
C THR A 345 15.40 38.61 -21.70
N ALA A 346 16.64 38.89 -21.25
CA ALA A 346 17.02 38.69 -19.84
C ALA A 346 16.18 39.52 -18.85
N GLU A 347 15.59 40.62 -19.31
CA GLU A 347 14.74 41.52 -18.51
C GLU A 347 13.34 40.91 -18.31
N GLU A 348 12.79 40.24 -19.33
CA GLU A 348 11.51 39.50 -19.23
C GLU A 348 11.63 38.23 -18.38
N ALA A 349 12.82 37.62 -18.33
CA ALA A 349 13.06 36.44 -17.49
C ALA A 349 13.07 36.80 -16.00
N ASP A 350 13.59 37.97 -15.63
CA ASP A 350 13.63 38.45 -14.25
C ASP A 350 12.24 38.87 -13.74
N ASP A 351 11.39 39.44 -14.60
CA ASP A 351 10.00 39.76 -14.26
C ASP A 351 9.15 38.51 -14.01
N ILE A 352 9.34 37.44 -14.79
CA ILE A 352 8.67 36.15 -14.57
C ILE A 352 9.12 35.50 -13.25
N LEU A 353 10.41 35.61 -12.91
CA LEU A 353 10.95 35.07 -11.66
C LEU A 353 10.50 35.86 -10.42
N ARG A 354 10.19 37.15 -10.58
CA ARG A 354 9.58 38.00 -9.54
C ARG A 354 8.09 37.70 -9.34
N GLU A 355 7.31 37.44 -10.41
CA GLU A 355 5.92 36.99 -10.29
C GLU A 355 5.80 35.61 -9.61
N LEU A 356 6.81 34.75 -9.79
CA LEU A 356 6.88 33.44 -9.13
C LEU A 356 7.49 33.50 -7.72
N ASN A 357 7.80 34.70 -7.19
CA ASN A 357 8.29 34.94 -5.85
C ASN A 357 9.62 34.21 -5.49
N ILE A 358 10.45 33.92 -6.51
CA ILE A 358 11.74 33.21 -6.37
C ILE A 358 12.88 34.20 -6.06
N LEU A 359 12.73 35.47 -6.46
CA LEU A 359 13.65 36.55 -6.11
C LEU A 359 12.95 37.53 -5.14
N PRO A 360 13.65 38.02 -4.09
CA PRO A 360 13.09 39.04 -3.21
C PRO A 360 12.86 40.35 -3.99
N ALA A 361 11.73 41.01 -3.73
CA ALA A 361 11.42 42.32 -4.28
C ALA A 361 12.50 43.34 -3.89
N GLU A 362 12.87 44.23 -4.81
CA GLU A 362 13.75 45.35 -4.48
C GLU A 362 13.04 46.24 -3.46
N GLU A 363 13.57 46.29 -2.24
CA GLU A 363 13.21 47.30 -1.26
C GLU A 363 13.75 48.64 -1.75
N ASP A 364 12.84 49.51 -2.20
CA ASP A 364 13.13 50.92 -2.39
C ASP A 364 13.61 51.51 -1.06
N TYR A 365 14.89 51.85 -1.01
CA TYR A 365 15.51 52.57 0.09
C TYR A 365 15.04 54.03 0.09
N GLU A 366 13.86 54.31 0.65
CA GLU A 366 13.60 55.63 1.21
C GLU A 366 14.12 55.70 2.64
N THR A 367 15.33 56.26 2.71
CA THR A 367 15.95 56.88 3.87
C THR A 367 14.94 57.74 4.63
N ASP A 368 14.70 57.45 5.91
CA ASP A 368 14.58 58.49 6.93
C ASP A 368 14.85 57.96 8.34
N SER A 369 15.47 58.85 9.10
CA SER A 369 16.30 58.65 10.27
C SER A 369 15.58 58.77 11.63
N GLU A 370 16.24 58.23 12.67
CA GLU A 370 16.12 58.56 14.11
C GLU A 370 14.83 58.08 14.82
N THR A 371 14.86 57.30 15.90
CA THR A 371 15.58 57.61 17.15
C THR A 371 15.72 56.39 18.08
N THR A 372 16.92 56.26 18.62
CA THR A 372 17.44 55.67 19.87
C THR A 372 16.44 55.39 21.01
N SER A 373 16.46 54.17 21.58
CA SER A 373 16.99 53.93 22.94
C SER A 373 16.97 52.45 23.33
N THR A 374 18.17 52.01 23.71
CA THR A 374 18.52 50.84 24.51
C THR A 374 17.82 50.84 25.86
N ASP A 375 17.44 49.66 26.35
CA ASP A 375 17.89 49.23 27.67
C ASP A 375 17.86 47.70 27.82
N GLU A 376 18.76 47.27 28.68
CA GLU A 376 19.43 45.98 28.79
C GLU A 376 18.92 45.23 30.05
N VAL A 377 19.37 43.98 30.22
CA VAL A 377 19.65 43.28 31.50
C VAL A 377 18.76 42.08 31.92
N ALA A 378 19.42 40.91 31.84
CA ALA A 378 19.54 39.78 32.78
C ALA A 378 18.45 38.68 32.96
N LEU A 379 18.79 37.51 32.40
CA LEU A 379 19.25 36.27 33.07
C LEU A 379 19.03 36.12 34.61
N ALA A 380 18.33 35.05 35.02
CA ALA A 380 18.60 34.31 36.26
C ALA A 380 17.98 32.90 36.24
N GLU A 381 18.84 31.88 36.35
CA GLU A 381 18.53 30.51 36.77
C GLU A 381 18.14 30.45 38.26
N ALA A 382 17.29 29.48 38.63
CA ALA A 382 17.42 28.66 39.86
C ALA A 382 16.30 27.61 39.99
N GLU A 383 16.67 26.33 39.90
CA GLU A 383 16.11 25.21 40.70
C GLU A 383 16.66 25.29 42.16
N PRO A 384 16.23 24.51 43.20
CA PRO A 384 15.57 23.19 43.17
C PRO A 384 14.48 22.87 44.24
N THR A 385 13.94 21.65 44.09
CA THR A 385 13.16 20.70 44.91
C THR A 385 12.96 20.91 46.44
N PRO A 386 11.92 20.27 47.04
CA PRO A 386 12.18 19.01 47.74
C PRO A 386 11.09 17.90 47.69
N THR A 387 11.63 16.70 47.91
CA THR A 387 11.15 15.34 48.19
C THR A 387 9.97 15.18 49.18
N GLU A 388 9.10 14.19 48.92
CA GLU A 388 8.61 13.26 49.96
C GLU A 388 8.21 11.89 49.36
N SER A 389 8.34 10.84 50.17
CA SER A 389 8.40 9.41 49.81
C SER A 389 7.42 8.59 50.68
N ILE A 390 7.35 7.26 50.44
CA ILE A 390 6.76 6.13 51.24
C ILE A 390 5.46 5.57 50.59
N GLU A 391 5.19 4.27 50.34
CA GLU A 391 5.62 3.00 50.95
C GLU A 391 5.42 1.76 50.05
N LYS A 392 6.09 0.67 50.43
CA LYS A 392 6.04 -0.72 49.93
C LYS A 392 4.70 -1.43 50.23
N ASN A 393 4.35 -2.45 49.43
CA ASN A 393 4.28 -3.84 49.91
C ASN A 393 4.00 -4.87 48.79
N ALA A 394 4.75 -5.97 48.85
CA ALA A 394 4.54 -7.25 48.17
C ALA A 394 4.63 -8.37 49.22
N PRO A 395 4.10 -9.57 48.96
CA PRO A 395 4.89 -10.81 49.07
C PRO A 395 4.60 -11.81 47.91
N ALA A 396 5.58 -12.39 47.21
CA ALA A 396 6.33 -13.64 47.49
C ALA A 396 5.41 -14.89 47.64
N THR A 397 5.56 -16.07 47.00
CA THR A 397 6.74 -16.85 46.53
C THR A 397 6.25 -18.09 45.75
N ALA A 398 6.97 -18.57 44.72
CA ALA A 398 7.34 -19.99 44.51
C ALA A 398 8.10 -20.23 43.17
N ALA A 399 9.41 -20.49 43.28
CA ALA A 399 10.27 -21.15 42.28
C ALA A 399 10.04 -22.68 42.34
N SER A 400 10.38 -23.60 41.42
CA SER A 400 11.38 -23.80 40.34
C SER A 400 11.01 -25.13 39.63
N PRO A 401 11.74 -25.76 38.66
CA PRO A 401 12.89 -25.33 37.87
C PRO A 401 12.77 -25.57 36.33
N VAL A 402 13.76 -25.01 35.62
CA VAL A 402 14.10 -25.12 34.18
C VAL A 402 14.76 -26.47 33.83
N PRO A 403 14.63 -26.96 32.58
CA PRO A 403 15.73 -27.64 31.90
C PRO A 403 16.23 -26.80 30.71
N ALA A 404 17.56 -26.76 30.60
CA ALA A 404 18.32 -26.06 29.58
C ALA A 404 18.24 -26.74 28.21
N THR A 405 18.19 -25.93 27.14
CA THR A 405 18.64 -26.34 25.81
C THR A 405 19.12 -25.12 25.02
N GLU A 406 20.43 -25.14 24.75
CA GLU A 406 21.14 -24.66 23.56
C GLU A 406 20.68 -23.35 22.90
N GLN A 407 21.38 -22.27 23.25
CA GLN A 407 21.59 -21.14 22.34
C GLN A 407 22.50 -21.60 21.20
N ALA A 408 21.94 -21.66 19.98
CA ALA A 408 22.72 -21.63 18.75
C ALA A 408 22.85 -20.17 18.31
N ASP A 409 24.07 -19.67 18.29
CA ASP A 409 24.45 -18.37 17.77
C ASP A 409 24.09 -18.28 16.28
N GLU A 410 23.13 -17.41 15.94
CA GLU A 410 22.93 -16.93 14.56
C GLU A 410 24.08 -15.98 14.21
N ALA A 411 25.08 -16.54 13.52
CA ALA A 411 26.18 -15.79 12.96
C ALA A 411 25.68 -14.87 11.83
N ASN A 412 25.57 -13.57 12.13
CA ASN A 412 25.55 -12.51 11.12
C ASN A 412 26.84 -12.59 10.30
N PHE A 413 26.78 -13.18 9.10
CA PHE A 413 27.89 -13.18 8.15
C PHE A 413 28.02 -11.79 7.53
N THR A 414 28.69 -10.90 8.25
CA THR A 414 29.24 -9.66 7.69
C THR A 414 30.59 -9.99 7.07
N MET A 415 30.76 -9.75 5.77
CA MET A 415 32.05 -9.97 5.12
C MET A 415 33.11 -9.10 5.80
N PRO A 416 34.26 -9.67 6.24
CA PRO A 416 35.33 -8.90 6.85
C PRO A 416 35.84 -7.83 5.89
N GLU A 417 36.03 -6.58 6.34
CA GLU A 417 36.54 -5.45 5.53
C GLU A 417 37.82 -5.77 4.72
N ALA A 418 38.60 -6.75 5.19
CA ALA A 418 39.77 -7.27 4.48
C ALA A 418 39.43 -7.82 3.08
N TYR A 419 38.26 -8.45 2.91
CA TYR A 419 37.82 -8.99 1.62
C TYR A 419 37.37 -7.88 0.66
N GLN A 420 36.71 -6.84 1.16
CA GLN A 420 36.27 -5.70 0.36
C GLN A 420 37.46 -4.95 -0.24
N ARG A 421 38.51 -4.71 0.56
CA ARG A 421 39.76 -4.11 0.05
C ARG A 421 40.47 -5.00 -0.98
N THR A 422 40.45 -6.33 -0.83
CA THR A 422 41.04 -7.21 -1.85
C THR A 422 40.30 -7.15 -3.18
N PHE A 423 38.96 -7.01 -3.17
CA PHE A 423 38.19 -6.85 -4.41
C PHE A 423 38.47 -5.51 -5.11
N GLU A 424 38.59 -4.41 -4.35
CA GLU A 424 38.96 -3.11 -4.91
C GLU A 424 40.37 -3.10 -5.51
N ILE A 425 41.34 -3.74 -4.84
CA ILE A 425 42.72 -3.84 -5.34
C ILE A 425 42.78 -4.70 -6.61
N VAL A 426 42.05 -5.82 -6.66
CA VAL A 426 41.98 -6.68 -7.85
C VAL A 426 41.29 -5.94 -9.01
N GLY A 427 40.23 -5.19 -8.74
CA GLY A 427 39.55 -4.34 -9.73
C GLY A 427 40.47 -3.25 -10.29
N ALA A 428 41.22 -2.55 -9.43
CA ALA A 428 42.17 -1.52 -9.83
C ALA A 428 43.35 -2.11 -10.65
N LEU A 429 43.85 -3.29 -10.28
CA LEU A 429 44.91 -3.98 -11.02
C LEU A 429 44.43 -4.45 -12.41
N MET A 430 43.21 -4.94 -12.52
CA MET A 430 42.59 -5.27 -13.81
C MET A 430 42.45 -4.03 -14.70
N MET A 431 42.00 -2.90 -14.14
CA MET A 431 41.85 -1.67 -14.89
C MET A 431 43.21 -1.10 -15.37
N LEU A 432 44.24 -1.16 -14.52
CA LEU A 432 45.62 -0.80 -14.87
C LEU A 432 46.20 -1.73 -15.94
N PHE A 433 45.90 -3.03 -15.89
CA PHE A 433 46.34 -3.99 -16.89
C PHE A 433 45.71 -3.71 -18.27
N VAL A 434 44.41 -3.37 -18.30
CA VAL A 434 43.71 -2.95 -19.52
C VAL A 434 44.31 -1.64 -20.07
N LEU A 435 44.56 -0.65 -19.22
CA LEU A 435 45.22 0.60 -19.61
C LEU A 435 46.62 0.37 -20.15
N PHE A 436 47.40 -0.53 -19.54
CA PHE A 436 48.76 -0.87 -20.00
C PHE A 436 48.73 -1.54 -21.38
N ILE A 437 47.78 -2.44 -21.64
CA ILE A 437 47.60 -3.06 -22.96
C ILE A 437 47.23 -1.99 -24.01
N LEU A 438 46.32 -1.06 -23.67
CA LEU A 438 45.93 0.04 -24.55
C LEU A 438 47.10 0.99 -24.82
N PHE A 439 47.91 1.32 -23.81
CA PHE A 439 49.05 2.24 -23.95
C PHE A 439 50.20 1.62 -24.75
N ARG A 440 50.51 0.34 -24.51
CA ARG A 440 51.52 -0.40 -25.27
C ARG A 440 51.13 -0.53 -26.75
N SER A 441 49.84 -0.62 -27.03
CA SER A 441 49.30 -0.67 -28.40
C SER A 441 49.44 0.66 -29.18
N ARG A 442 49.58 1.80 -28.48
CA ARG A 442 49.76 3.13 -29.09
C ARG A 442 51.20 3.41 -29.50
N ARG A 443 52.18 2.79 -28.83
CA ARG A 443 53.62 2.94 -29.16
C ARG A 443 54.08 2.16 -30.40
N GLY A 444 53.35 1.12 -30.81
CA GLY A 444 53.71 0.28 -31.98
C GLY A 444 53.28 0.81 -33.35
N ARG A 445 52.76 2.05 -33.45
CA ARG A 445 52.20 2.61 -34.70
C ARG A 445 53.01 3.76 -35.31
N LYS A 446 54.25 3.95 -34.85
CA LYS A 446 55.26 4.82 -35.49
C LYS A 446 56.41 3.95 -36.00
N SER A 447 56.19 3.32 -37.14
CA SER A 447 57.21 2.81 -38.08
C SER A 447 56.57 2.73 -39.45
#